data_AF-A0A452YWW4-F1
#
_entry.id   AF-A0A452YWW4-F1
#
_cell.length_a   1.000
_cell.length_b   1.000
_cell.length_c   1.000
_cell.angle_alpha   90.00
_cell.angle_beta   90.00
_cell.angle_gamma   90.00
#
_symmetry.space_group_name_H-M   'P 1'
#
loop_
_entity.id
_entity.type
_entity.pdbx_description
1 polymer ?
#
loop_
_entity_poly.entity_id
_entity_poly.type
_entity_poly.pdbx_seq_one_letter_code
_entity_poly.pdbx_strand_id
1 'polypeptide(L)'
;GRRPFPVVCAADADAKETTKPKVPEKAPAAGSSFNQLLGIKGAKQEDNIWKIRLQLTKPVTWPPLVWGVLCGAAASGNFHWTAEDVAKSIVCMLMSGPCLTGYTQTINDWYDRDIDAINEPYRPIPSGAISENEVITQIWVLLLAGLGLGALLDVWAGHDFPIIFYLALGGSLLSYIYSAPPLKLKQNGWIGNFALGASYIGLPW
;
A
#
# COMPACT_ATOMS: atom_id res chain seq x y z
N GLY A 1 29.44 -37.33 49.93
CA GLY A 1 28.06 -37.54 50.36
C GLY A 1 27.14 -36.63 49.57
N ARG A 2 26.28 -37.19 48.71
CA ARG A 2 25.25 -36.46 47.95
C ARG A 2 24.08 -36.17 48.89
N ARG A 3 23.66 -34.89 48.99
CA ARG A 3 22.40 -34.52 49.64
C ARG A 3 21.30 -34.51 48.57
N PRO A 4 20.16 -35.21 48.74
CA PRO A 4 19.06 -35.18 47.78
C PRO A 4 18.24 -33.89 47.94
N PHE A 5 17.96 -33.21 46.81
CA PHE A 5 16.97 -32.14 46.76
C PHE A 5 15.56 -32.75 46.69
N PRO A 6 14.56 -32.17 47.38
CA PRO A 6 13.21 -32.72 47.41
C PRO A 6 12.50 -32.47 46.08
N VAL A 7 11.94 -33.54 45.52
CA VAL A 7 10.99 -33.48 44.41
C VAL A 7 9.66 -33.00 44.98
N VAL A 8 9.24 -31.79 44.63
CA VAL A 8 7.89 -31.30 44.91
C VAL A 8 7.02 -31.69 43.72
N CYS A 9 6.18 -32.72 43.91
CA CYS A 9 5.09 -33.04 43.00
C CYS A 9 4.06 -31.91 43.06
N ALA A 10 3.82 -31.24 41.93
CA ALA A 10 2.65 -30.38 41.77
C ALA A 10 1.47 -31.26 41.33
N ALA A 11 0.42 -31.20 42.12
CA ALA A 11 -0.80 -32.00 42.02
C ALA A 11 -1.56 -31.75 40.71
N ASP A 12 -2.20 -32.81 40.22
CA ASP A 12 -3.26 -32.78 39.23
C ASP A 12 -4.43 -31.93 39.75
N ALA A 13 -4.76 -30.87 39.01
CA ALA A 13 -5.99 -30.13 39.17
C ALA A 13 -6.67 -30.02 37.80
N ASP A 14 -7.76 -30.77 37.66
CA ASP A 14 -8.81 -30.59 36.67
C ASP A 14 -9.08 -29.10 36.37
N ALA A 15 -8.96 -28.71 35.10
CA ALA A 15 -9.60 -27.52 34.56
C ALA A 15 -10.18 -27.82 33.18
N LYS A 16 -11.50 -28.05 33.19
CA LYS A 16 -12.38 -28.09 32.04
C LYS A 16 -12.30 -26.79 31.22
N GLU A 17 -12.66 -26.93 29.94
CA GLU A 17 -13.02 -25.89 28.97
C GLU A 17 -11.90 -24.94 28.50
N THR A 18 -11.26 -25.33 27.40
CA THR A 18 -10.64 -24.41 26.45
C THR A 18 -11.71 -23.57 25.75
N THR A 19 -12.21 -22.54 26.42
CA THR A 19 -12.95 -21.45 25.77
C THR A 19 -12.03 -20.75 24.78
N LYS A 20 -12.33 -20.89 23.48
CA LYS A 20 -11.73 -20.09 22.39
C LYS A 20 -11.81 -18.59 22.74
N PRO A 21 -10.76 -17.79 22.50
CA PRO A 21 -10.84 -16.35 22.74
C PRO A 21 -11.94 -15.74 21.89
N LYS A 22 -12.92 -15.16 22.59
CA LYS A 22 -14.09 -14.47 22.02
C LYS A 22 -13.59 -13.18 21.38
N VAL A 23 -13.73 -13.08 20.06
CA VAL A 23 -13.45 -11.85 19.29
C VAL A 23 -14.24 -10.70 19.92
N PRO A 24 -13.63 -9.56 20.26
CA PRO A 24 -14.37 -8.41 20.77
C PRO A 24 -15.28 -7.86 19.65
N GLU A 25 -16.59 -8.05 19.80
CA GLU A 25 -17.69 -7.65 18.92
C GLU A 25 -17.97 -6.13 18.96
N LYS A 26 -16.95 -5.29 19.11
CA LYS A 26 -17.17 -3.84 19.13
C LYS A 26 -16.06 -3.07 18.45
N ALA A 27 -16.33 -2.72 17.19
CA ALA A 27 -15.60 -1.70 16.46
C ALA A 27 -15.60 -0.37 17.26
N PRO A 28 -14.49 0.37 17.30
CA PRO A 28 -14.47 1.73 17.83
C PRO A 28 -15.46 2.63 17.07
N ALA A 29 -15.99 3.62 17.78
CA ALA A 29 -17.10 4.45 17.36
C ALA A 29 -16.84 5.29 16.09
N ALA A 30 -17.85 5.29 15.21
CA ALA A 30 -18.25 6.37 14.30
C ALA A 30 -17.14 7.10 13.51
N GLY A 31 -16.41 6.38 12.66
CA GLY A 31 -15.76 6.97 11.49
C GLY A 31 -16.75 7.13 10.33
N SER A 32 -16.79 8.28 9.66
CA SER A 32 -17.65 8.47 8.48
C SER A 32 -17.24 7.52 7.34
N SER A 33 -18.20 7.09 6.51
CA SER A 33 -17.94 6.26 5.31
C SER A 33 -16.89 6.91 4.36
N PHE A 34 -16.73 8.23 4.43
CA PHE A 34 -15.70 8.96 3.68
C PHE A 34 -14.29 8.72 4.23
N ASN A 35 -14.11 8.71 5.55
CA ASN A 35 -12.83 8.41 6.18
C ASN A 35 -12.36 6.98 5.85
N GLN A 36 -13.32 6.06 5.66
CA GLN A 36 -13.05 4.70 5.23
C GLN A 36 -12.56 4.61 3.79
N LEU A 37 -13.23 5.31 2.88
CA LEU A 37 -12.84 5.39 1.47
C LEU A 37 -11.41 5.92 1.31
N LEU A 38 -11.04 6.83 2.21
CA LEU A 38 -9.71 7.41 2.28
C LEU A 38 -8.66 6.49 2.94
N GLY A 39 -9.05 5.36 3.54
CA GLY A 39 -8.14 4.43 4.20
C GLY A 39 -7.76 4.83 5.64
N ILE A 40 -8.57 5.64 6.32
CA ILE A 40 -8.35 6.08 7.71
C ILE A 40 -8.89 5.00 8.68
N LYS A 41 -8.16 4.75 9.78
CA LYS A 41 -8.47 3.70 10.78
C LYS A 41 -9.84 3.89 11.45
N GLY A 42 -10.51 2.77 11.77
CA GLY A 42 -11.70 2.75 12.65
C GLY A 42 -13.07 2.77 11.96
N ALA A 43 -13.17 2.42 10.68
CA ALA A 43 -14.45 2.40 9.96
C ALA A 43 -15.12 1.00 9.94
N LYS A 44 -16.45 0.96 9.70
CA LYS A 44 -17.25 -0.27 9.65
C LYS A 44 -16.76 -1.22 8.55
N GLN A 45 -16.97 -2.53 8.69
CA GLN A 45 -16.80 -3.43 7.54
C GLN A 45 -17.71 -2.98 6.39
N GLU A 46 -17.16 -2.85 5.18
CA GLU A 46 -17.87 -2.43 3.98
C GLU A 46 -18.01 -3.65 3.05
N ASP A 47 -19.22 -3.93 2.58
CA ASP A 47 -19.51 -5.12 1.78
C ASP A 47 -19.33 -4.89 0.27
N ASN A 48 -19.19 -3.63 -0.15
CA ASN A 48 -19.06 -3.28 -1.57
C ASN A 48 -17.61 -3.49 -2.06
N ILE A 49 -17.44 -4.46 -2.96
CA ILE A 49 -16.13 -4.81 -3.54
C ILE A 49 -15.39 -3.62 -4.15
N TRP A 50 -16.07 -2.71 -4.85
CA TRP A 50 -15.43 -1.56 -5.50
C TRP A 50 -14.89 -0.55 -4.48
N LYS A 51 -15.61 -0.35 -3.39
CA LYS A 51 -15.13 0.49 -2.29
C LYS A 51 -13.95 -0.16 -1.57
N ILE A 52 -13.95 -1.47 -1.38
CA ILE A 52 -12.80 -2.20 -0.83
C ILE A 52 -11.57 -2.02 -1.73
N ARG A 53 -11.74 -2.22 -3.04
CA ARG A 53 -10.67 -2.03 -4.03
C ARG A 53 -10.10 -0.62 -3.97
N LEU A 54 -10.96 0.41 -3.89
CA LEU A 54 -10.53 1.79 -3.74
C LEU A 54 -9.85 2.04 -2.38
N GLN A 55 -10.36 1.48 -1.28
CA GLN A 55 -9.75 1.59 0.04
C GLN A 55 -8.32 1.02 0.07
N LEU A 56 -8.06 -0.11 -0.61
CA LEU A 56 -6.72 -0.72 -0.72
C LEU A 56 -5.69 0.19 -1.39
N THR A 57 -6.15 1.07 -2.29
CA THR A 57 -5.27 2.06 -2.95
C THR A 57 -4.97 3.28 -2.07
N LYS A 58 -5.62 3.39 -0.89
CA LYS A 58 -5.51 4.46 0.10
C LYS A 58 -5.50 5.85 -0.54
N PRO A 59 -6.64 6.34 -1.05
CA PRO A 59 -6.73 7.60 -1.80
C PRO A 59 -6.21 8.84 -1.04
N VAL A 60 -6.16 8.80 0.30
CA VAL A 60 -5.52 9.85 1.11
C VAL A 60 -4.04 10.06 0.77
N THR A 61 -3.40 9.07 0.16
CA THR A 61 -1.98 9.11 -0.23
C THR A 61 -1.74 9.73 -1.61
N TRP A 62 -2.78 9.99 -2.40
CA TRP A 62 -2.63 10.52 -3.76
C TRP A 62 -2.34 12.03 -3.85
N PRO A 63 -2.92 12.91 -3.00
CA PRO A 63 -2.71 14.35 -3.12
C PRO A 63 -1.24 14.80 -3.13
N PRO A 64 -0.32 14.22 -2.31
CA PRO A 64 1.10 14.56 -2.39
C PRO A 64 1.71 14.31 -3.77
N LEU A 65 1.33 13.22 -4.45
CA LEU A 65 1.85 12.89 -5.79
C LEU A 65 1.26 13.80 -6.85
N VAL A 66 -0.05 14.09 -6.74
CA VAL A 66 -0.72 15.06 -7.62
C VAL A 66 -0.05 16.42 -7.55
N TRP A 67 0.27 16.87 -6.33
CA TRP A 67 0.97 18.14 -6.12
C TRP A 67 2.41 18.12 -6.65
N GLY A 68 3.11 16.98 -6.47
CA GLY A 68 4.44 16.76 -7.06
C GLY A 68 4.44 16.93 -8.58
N VAL A 69 3.51 16.27 -9.28
CA VAL A 69 3.36 16.38 -10.74
C VAL A 69 3.06 17.82 -11.17
N LEU A 70 2.17 18.53 -10.47
CA LEU A 70 1.87 19.94 -10.79
C LEU A 70 3.09 20.84 -10.62
N CYS A 71 3.80 20.70 -9.50
CA CYS A 71 5.02 21.47 -9.23
C CYS A 71 6.13 21.15 -10.24
N GLY A 72 6.32 19.87 -10.58
CA GLY A 72 7.30 19.44 -11.59
C GLY A 72 6.98 19.99 -12.98
N ALA A 73 5.71 19.92 -13.40
CA ALA A 73 5.25 20.50 -14.65
C ALA A 73 5.52 22.02 -14.69
N ALA A 74 5.16 22.75 -13.63
CA ALA A 74 5.41 24.20 -13.55
C ALA A 74 6.91 24.54 -13.51
N ALA A 75 7.73 23.76 -12.81
CA ALA A 75 9.18 23.97 -12.70
C ALA A 75 9.95 23.58 -13.97
N SER A 76 9.38 22.72 -14.82
CA SER A 76 10.03 22.24 -16.06
C SER A 76 10.35 23.34 -17.07
N GLY A 77 9.70 24.52 -16.95
CA GLY A 77 9.80 25.61 -17.92
C GLY A 77 9.18 25.33 -19.29
N ASN A 78 8.64 24.12 -19.50
CA ASN A 78 8.05 23.68 -20.76
C ASN A 78 6.52 23.60 -20.70
N PHE A 79 5.92 23.72 -19.52
CA PHE A 79 4.48 23.70 -19.34
C PHE A 79 3.84 25.02 -19.77
N HIS A 80 2.92 24.94 -20.72
CA HIS A 80 2.08 26.07 -21.12
C HIS A 80 0.63 25.79 -20.72
N TRP A 81 -0.17 26.84 -20.52
CA TRP A 81 -1.61 26.72 -20.23
C TRP A 81 -2.41 26.32 -21.48
N THR A 82 -2.02 25.22 -22.11
CA THR A 82 -2.69 24.62 -23.27
C THR A 82 -3.50 23.41 -22.81
N ALA A 83 -4.56 23.08 -23.55
CA ALA A 83 -5.37 21.90 -23.23
C ALA A 83 -4.54 20.60 -23.30
N GLU A 84 -3.52 20.56 -24.16
CA GLU A 84 -2.65 19.41 -24.33
C GLU A 84 -1.74 19.20 -23.11
N ASP A 85 -1.05 20.23 -22.63
CA ASP A 85 -0.14 20.12 -21.49
C ASP A 85 -0.90 19.83 -20.19
N VAL A 86 -2.09 20.44 -20.03
CA VAL A 86 -3.01 20.12 -18.93
C VAL A 86 -3.44 18.65 -19.00
N ALA A 87 -3.76 18.12 -20.18
CA ALA A 87 -4.15 16.73 -20.34
C ALA A 87 -2.99 15.76 -20.04
N LYS A 88 -1.77 16.04 -20.54
CA LYS A 88 -0.56 15.27 -20.19
C LYS A 88 -0.32 15.25 -18.69
N SER A 89 -0.51 16.39 -18.02
CA SER A 89 -0.36 16.52 -16.57
C SER A 89 -1.40 15.67 -15.81
N ILE A 90 -2.67 15.71 -16.23
CA ILE A 90 -3.73 14.87 -15.65
C ILE A 90 -3.41 13.38 -15.82
N VAL A 91 -2.95 12.97 -17.00
CA VAL A 91 -2.54 11.57 -17.25
C VAL A 91 -1.38 11.18 -16.35
N CYS A 92 -0.40 12.06 -16.17
CA CYS A 92 0.72 11.84 -15.24
C CYS A 92 0.25 11.72 -13.78
N MET A 93 -0.74 12.50 -13.35
CA MET A 93 -1.35 12.37 -12.01
C MET A 93 -2.11 11.06 -11.81
N LEU A 94 -2.83 10.60 -12.84
CA LEU A 94 -3.53 9.31 -12.81
C LEU A 94 -2.55 8.13 -12.75
N MET A 95 -1.45 8.24 -13.49
CA MET A 95 -0.35 7.28 -13.45
C MET A 95 0.30 7.22 -12.06
N SER A 96 0.73 8.36 -11.52
CA SER A 96 1.50 8.39 -10.26
C SER A 96 0.65 8.12 -9.03
N GLY A 97 -0.54 8.71 -8.93
CA GLY A 97 -1.44 8.56 -7.80
C GLY A 97 -2.21 7.23 -7.83
N PRO A 98 -3.42 7.18 -8.42
CA PRO A 98 -4.27 5.99 -8.39
C PRO A 98 -3.59 4.70 -8.85
N CYS A 99 -2.79 4.73 -9.92
CA CYS A 99 -2.20 3.52 -10.46
C CYS A 99 -0.96 3.08 -9.65
N LEU A 100 0.14 3.83 -9.69
CA LEU A 100 1.42 3.39 -9.10
C LEU A 100 1.46 3.52 -7.57
N THR A 101 0.87 4.57 -7.00
CA THR A 101 0.71 4.66 -5.53
C THR A 101 -0.30 3.65 -5.05
N GLY A 102 -1.43 3.48 -5.76
CA GLY A 102 -2.40 2.43 -5.44
C GLY A 102 -1.79 1.03 -5.48
N TYR A 103 -0.97 0.73 -6.48
CA TYR A 103 -0.17 -0.51 -6.57
C TYR A 103 0.72 -0.67 -5.34
N THR A 104 1.48 0.38 -4.99
CA THR A 104 2.39 0.39 -3.84
C THR A 104 1.67 0.14 -2.52
N GLN A 105 0.50 0.73 -2.31
CA GLN A 105 -0.28 0.51 -1.10
C GLN A 105 -0.88 -0.90 -1.05
N THR A 106 -1.43 -1.36 -2.17
CA THR A 106 -2.08 -2.68 -2.26
C THR A 106 -1.06 -3.81 -2.07
N ILE A 107 0.12 -3.71 -2.70
CA ILE A 107 1.16 -4.72 -2.56
C ILE A 107 1.76 -4.73 -1.16
N ASN A 108 1.87 -3.57 -0.51
CA ASN A 108 2.34 -3.47 0.87
C ASN A 108 1.39 -4.20 1.83
N ASP A 109 0.09 -3.91 1.74
CA ASP A 109 -0.94 -4.57 2.57
C ASP A 109 -1.02 -6.08 2.28
N TRP A 110 -0.80 -6.50 1.03
CA TRP A 110 -0.77 -7.91 0.65
C TRP A 110 0.37 -8.70 1.34
N TYR A 111 1.57 -8.12 1.42
CA TYR A 111 2.72 -8.75 2.07
C TYR A 111 2.79 -8.54 3.58
N ASP A 112 1.96 -7.66 4.14
CA ASP A 112 1.80 -7.46 5.58
C ASP A 112 0.58 -8.13 6.18
N ARG A 113 -0.23 -8.86 5.37
CA ARG A 113 -1.46 -9.52 5.81
C ARG A 113 -1.33 -10.33 7.11
N ASP A 114 -0.22 -11.02 7.34
CA ASP A 114 -0.03 -11.85 8.55
C ASP A 114 0.22 -10.98 9.79
N ILE A 115 0.95 -9.86 9.61
CA ILE A 115 1.22 -8.87 10.65
C ILE A 115 -0.06 -8.09 10.95
N ASP A 116 -0.77 -7.69 9.89
CA ASP A 116 -2.04 -6.97 9.96
C ASP A 116 -3.15 -7.85 10.54
N ALA A 117 -3.13 -9.16 10.36
CA ALA A 117 -4.06 -10.07 11.02
C ALA A 117 -3.94 -10.04 12.55
N ILE A 118 -2.75 -9.72 13.07
CA ILE A 118 -2.51 -9.58 14.52
C ILE A 118 -2.84 -8.16 14.99
N ASN A 119 -2.37 -7.15 14.27
CA ASN A 119 -2.45 -5.75 14.71
C ASN A 119 -3.78 -5.06 14.34
N GLU A 120 -4.31 -5.34 13.16
CA GLU A 120 -5.49 -4.68 12.58
C GLU A 120 -6.37 -5.70 11.83
N PRO A 121 -6.96 -6.69 12.54
CA PRO A 121 -7.66 -7.83 11.94
C PRO A 121 -8.88 -7.45 11.09
N TYR A 122 -9.39 -6.23 11.24
CA TYR A 122 -10.52 -5.69 10.50
C TYR A 122 -10.15 -5.16 9.10
N ARG A 123 -8.85 -5.13 8.74
CA ARG A 123 -8.42 -4.70 7.39
C ARG A 123 -8.98 -5.63 6.31
N PRO A 124 -9.21 -5.13 5.07
CA PRO A 124 -9.90 -5.91 4.05
C PRO A 124 -9.26 -7.25 3.70
N ILE A 125 -7.92 -7.31 3.65
CA ILE A 125 -7.18 -8.54 3.32
C ILE A 125 -7.24 -9.57 4.47
N PRO A 126 -6.77 -9.27 5.71
CA PRO A 126 -6.79 -10.25 6.80
C PRO A 126 -8.19 -10.63 7.27
N SER A 127 -9.18 -9.74 7.14
CA SER A 127 -10.58 -10.07 7.47
C SER A 127 -11.27 -10.97 6.44
N GLY A 128 -10.67 -11.18 5.27
CA GLY A 128 -11.26 -11.95 4.17
C GLY A 128 -12.37 -11.22 3.40
N ALA A 129 -12.50 -9.89 3.57
CA ALA A 129 -13.48 -9.09 2.84
C ALA A 129 -13.22 -9.05 1.32
N ILE A 130 -11.98 -9.31 0.90
CA ILE A 130 -11.58 -9.48 -0.49
C ILE A 130 -10.75 -10.77 -0.62
N SER A 131 -10.97 -11.52 -1.71
CA SER A 131 -10.21 -12.75 -1.94
C SER A 131 -8.78 -12.47 -2.41
N GLU A 132 -7.89 -13.42 -2.17
CA GLU A 132 -6.48 -13.34 -2.60
C GLU A 132 -6.34 -13.07 -4.10
N ASN A 133 -7.11 -13.78 -4.92
CA ASN A 133 -7.08 -13.63 -6.37
C ASN A 133 -7.53 -12.23 -6.80
N GLU A 134 -8.51 -11.63 -6.12
CA GLU A 134 -9.01 -10.28 -6.42
C GLU A 134 -7.95 -9.20 -6.09
N VAL A 135 -7.19 -9.40 -5.00
CA VAL A 135 -6.07 -8.53 -4.62
C VAL A 135 -4.91 -8.65 -5.60
N ILE A 136 -4.50 -9.87 -5.94
CA ILE A 136 -3.43 -10.12 -6.91
C ILE A 136 -3.81 -9.52 -8.28
N THR A 137 -5.06 -9.70 -8.71
CA THR A 137 -5.57 -9.09 -9.94
C THR A 137 -5.49 -7.56 -9.87
N GLN A 138 -5.86 -6.96 -8.73
CA GLN A 138 -5.74 -5.52 -8.53
C GLN A 138 -4.30 -5.02 -8.64
N ILE A 139 -3.35 -5.74 -8.02
CA ILE A 139 -1.92 -5.40 -8.08
C ILE A 139 -1.45 -5.37 -9.54
N TRP A 140 -1.78 -6.39 -10.33
CA TRP A 140 -1.43 -6.46 -11.75
C TRP A 140 -2.10 -5.37 -12.58
N VAL A 141 -3.41 -5.14 -12.38
CA VAL A 141 -4.14 -4.09 -13.10
C VAL A 141 -3.55 -2.72 -12.84
N LEU A 142 -3.26 -2.40 -11.57
CA LEU A 142 -2.68 -1.11 -11.18
C LEU A 142 -1.25 -0.93 -11.71
N LEU A 143 -0.43 -1.99 -11.67
CA LEU A 143 0.92 -1.98 -12.22
C LEU A 143 0.91 -1.78 -13.73
N LEU A 144 0.15 -2.60 -14.47
CA LEU A 144 0.09 -2.52 -15.92
C LEU A 144 -0.56 -1.22 -16.39
N ALA A 145 -1.57 -0.70 -15.68
CA ALA A 145 -2.14 0.61 -15.95
C ALA A 145 -1.09 1.72 -15.76
N GLY A 146 -0.35 1.71 -14.65
CA GLY A 146 0.70 2.70 -14.39
C GLY A 146 1.82 2.66 -15.44
N LEU A 147 2.33 1.47 -15.77
CA LEU A 147 3.34 1.30 -16.81
C LEU A 147 2.81 1.69 -18.20
N GLY A 148 1.57 1.32 -18.52
CA GLY A 148 0.91 1.66 -19.78
C GLY A 148 0.72 3.17 -19.95
N LEU A 149 0.29 3.87 -18.89
CA LEU A 149 0.19 5.33 -18.89
C LEU A 149 1.56 6.00 -19.02
N GLY A 150 2.61 5.43 -18.41
CA GLY A 150 3.99 5.92 -18.58
C GLY A 150 4.48 5.81 -20.01
N ALA A 151 4.30 4.64 -20.64
CA ALA A 151 4.62 4.45 -22.06
C ALA A 151 3.80 5.37 -22.97
N LEU A 152 2.51 5.56 -22.68
CA LEU A 152 1.65 6.50 -23.41
C LEU A 152 2.19 7.93 -23.32
N LEU A 153 2.59 8.36 -22.13
CA LEU A 153 3.15 9.71 -21.93
C LEU A 153 4.48 9.89 -22.67
N ASP A 154 5.35 8.88 -22.72
CA ASP A 154 6.59 8.95 -23.50
C ASP A 154 6.31 9.14 -24.99
N VAL A 155 5.36 8.37 -25.56
CA VAL A 155 4.98 8.51 -26.97
C VAL A 155 4.30 9.86 -27.23
N TRP A 156 3.43 10.31 -26.33
CA TRP A 156 2.71 11.57 -26.49
C TRP A 156 3.61 12.80 -26.29
N ALA A 157 4.60 12.72 -25.42
CA ALA A 157 5.61 13.77 -25.25
C ALA A 157 6.68 13.76 -26.35
N GLY A 158 6.75 12.70 -27.17
CA GLY A 158 7.74 12.57 -28.24
C GLY A 158 9.15 12.30 -27.72
N HIS A 159 9.28 11.57 -26.61
CA HIS A 159 10.59 11.22 -26.05
C HIS A 159 11.33 10.22 -26.94
N ASP A 160 12.60 10.50 -27.27
CA ASP A 160 13.47 9.58 -28.02
C ASP A 160 13.78 8.29 -27.23
N PHE A 161 13.76 8.38 -25.90
CA PHE A 161 13.95 7.27 -24.98
C PHE A 161 12.79 7.26 -23.97
N PRO A 162 12.16 6.10 -23.68
CA PRO A 162 10.95 6.04 -22.86
C PRO A 162 11.26 6.19 -21.37
N ILE A 163 11.65 7.40 -20.98
CA ILE A 163 12.15 7.73 -19.66
C ILE A 163 11.05 7.61 -18.59
N ILE A 164 9.81 8.02 -18.90
CA ILE A 164 8.70 7.95 -17.94
C ILE A 164 8.37 6.50 -17.63
N PHE A 165 8.32 5.63 -18.65
CA PHE A 165 8.13 4.20 -18.49
C PHE A 165 9.20 3.58 -17.58
N TYR A 166 10.48 3.88 -17.81
CA TYR A 166 11.56 3.31 -16.99
C TYR A 166 11.58 3.86 -15.56
N LEU A 167 11.21 5.12 -15.35
CA LEU A 167 11.01 5.68 -14.01
C LEU A 167 9.84 4.98 -13.29
N ALA A 168 8.71 4.78 -13.97
CA ALA A 168 7.56 4.05 -13.43
C ALA A 168 7.92 2.60 -13.10
N LEU A 169 8.67 1.92 -13.98
CA LEU A 169 9.14 0.56 -13.77
C LEU A 169 10.12 0.48 -12.58
N GLY A 170 11.09 1.38 -12.53
CA GLY A 170 12.07 1.46 -11.43
C GLY A 170 11.40 1.73 -10.09
N GLY A 171 10.47 2.69 -10.02
CA GLY A 171 9.68 2.98 -8.82
C GLY A 171 8.82 1.80 -8.39
N SER A 172 8.18 1.11 -9.34
CA SER A 172 7.37 -0.09 -9.07
C SER A 172 8.21 -1.26 -8.55
N LEU A 173 9.41 -1.45 -9.09
CA LEU A 173 10.36 -2.46 -8.64
C LEU A 173 10.90 -2.13 -7.24
N LEU A 174 11.24 -0.87 -6.97
CA LEU A 174 11.66 -0.43 -5.65
C LEU A 174 10.56 -0.67 -4.60
N SER A 175 9.32 -0.34 -4.95
CA SER A 175 8.13 -0.60 -4.12
C SER A 175 7.92 -2.10 -3.84
N TYR A 176 8.12 -2.95 -4.87
CA TYR A 176 8.11 -4.40 -4.71
C TYR A 176 9.21 -4.86 -3.75
N ILE A 177 10.46 -4.46 -3.97
CA ILE A 177 11.63 -4.84 -3.15
C ILE A 177 11.46 -4.40 -1.69
N TYR A 178 10.84 -3.24 -1.47
CA TYR A 178 10.54 -2.74 -0.14
C TYR A 178 9.52 -3.61 0.60
N SER A 179 8.52 -4.15 -0.11
CA SER A 179 7.36 -4.83 0.47
C SER A 179 7.47 -6.36 0.48
N ALA A 180 8.08 -6.94 -0.55
CA ALA A 180 8.09 -8.37 -0.85
C ALA A 180 9.42 -9.06 -0.45
N PRO A 181 9.38 -10.36 -0.08
CA PRO A 181 10.58 -11.19 0.02
C PRO A 181 11.28 -11.32 -1.36
N PRO A 182 12.62 -11.49 -1.41
CA PRO A 182 13.52 -11.87 -0.32
C PRO A 182 14.15 -10.71 0.46
N LEU A 183 14.06 -9.46 -0.01
CA LEU A 183 14.74 -8.32 0.63
C LEU A 183 13.90 -7.60 1.68
N LYS A 184 12.57 -7.45 1.44
CA LYS A 184 11.58 -6.80 2.31
C LYS A 184 12.20 -5.67 3.15
N LEU A 185 12.76 -4.66 2.48
CA LEU A 185 13.65 -3.65 3.09
C LEU A 185 13.08 -2.96 4.33
N LYS A 186 11.75 -2.87 4.44
CA LYS A 186 11.06 -2.33 5.62
C LYS A 186 11.33 -3.08 6.92
N GLN A 187 11.84 -4.32 6.86
CA GLN A 187 12.30 -5.06 8.04
C GLN A 187 13.62 -4.50 8.60
N ASN A 188 14.42 -3.80 7.77
CA ASN A 188 15.66 -3.16 8.20
C ASN A 188 15.46 -1.64 8.34
N GLY A 189 15.33 -1.16 9.57
CA GLY A 189 15.03 0.25 9.86
C GLY A 189 16.03 1.26 9.30
N TRP A 190 17.29 0.89 9.07
CA TRP A 190 18.29 1.80 8.50
C TRP A 190 18.14 1.94 6.98
N ILE A 191 18.07 0.81 6.28
CA ILE A 191 17.95 0.78 4.81
C ILE A 191 16.56 1.24 4.37
N GLY A 192 15.51 0.86 5.11
CA GLY A 192 14.14 1.30 4.87
C GLY A 192 13.99 2.82 4.99
N ASN A 193 14.57 3.45 6.02
CA ASN A 193 14.52 4.91 6.18
C ASN A 193 15.31 5.64 5.08
N PHE A 194 16.47 5.11 4.68
CA PHE A 194 17.25 5.69 3.59
C PHE A 194 16.52 5.58 2.24
N ALA A 195 15.95 4.42 1.91
CA ALA A 195 15.16 4.23 0.70
C ALA A 195 13.93 5.15 0.67
N LEU A 196 13.25 5.31 1.81
CA LEU A 196 12.10 6.22 1.94
C LEU A 196 12.55 7.67 1.71
N GLY A 197 13.60 8.14 2.38
CA GLY A 197 14.14 9.48 2.21
C GLY A 197 14.62 9.77 0.79
N ALA A 198 15.34 8.82 0.18
CA ALA A 198 15.81 8.94 -1.20
C ALA A 198 14.64 9.00 -2.19
N SER A 199 13.57 8.23 -1.98
CA SER A 199 12.38 8.28 -2.83
C SER A 199 11.60 9.58 -2.71
N TYR A 200 11.49 10.15 -1.51
CA TYR A 200 10.80 11.42 -1.26
C TYR A 200 11.53 12.63 -1.81
N ILE A 201 12.83 12.52 -2.08
CA ILE A 201 13.65 13.59 -2.66
C ILE A 201 13.84 13.32 -4.15
N GLY A 202 14.22 12.11 -4.58
CA GLY A 202 14.61 11.88 -5.97
C GLY A 202 13.48 11.76 -6.98
N LEU A 203 12.26 11.43 -6.54
CA LEU A 203 11.16 11.00 -7.43
C LEU A 203 9.95 11.95 -7.56
N PRO A 204 9.66 12.91 -6.66
CA PRO A 204 8.43 13.71 -6.79
C PRO A 204 8.47 14.79 -7.88
N TRP A 205 9.63 15.06 -8.49
CA TRP A 205 9.82 16.17 -9.43
C TRP A 205 10.55 15.76 -10.71
#